data_AF-A0A1F8E9P7-F1
#
_entry.id   AF-A0A1F8E9P7-F1
#
_cell.length_a   1.000
_cell.length_b   1.000
_cell.length_c   1.000
_cell.angle_alpha   90.00
_cell.angle_beta   90.00
_cell.angle_gamma   90.00
#
_symmetry.space_group_name_H-M   'P 1'
#
loop_
_entity.id
_entity.type
_entity.pdbx_description
1 polymer ?
#
loop_
_entity_poly.entity_id
_entity_poly.type
_entity_poly.pdbx_seq_one_letter_code
_entity_poly.pdbx_strand_id
1 'polypeptide(L)' 'MINIKIYSTPTCPWCKMAKAYFKEKGMEFQDFNVAENAEAQKEMIEKSGQMGVPVIDIDGKIIVGFDKEAINKTLNL' A
#
# COMPACT_ATOMS: atom_id res chain seq x y z
N MET A 1 -16.09 -7.94 3.77
CA MET A 1 -15.10 -8.05 2.69
C MET A 1 -14.05 -7.00 2.97
N ILE A 2 -12.80 -7.38 3.22
CA ILE A 2 -11.73 -6.42 3.52
C ILE A 2 -11.27 -5.85 2.18
N ASN A 3 -11.49 -4.56 1.95
CA ASN A 3 -11.04 -3.93 0.71
C ASN A 3 -9.63 -3.40 0.91
N ILE A 4 -8.66 -4.04 0.25
CA ILE A 4 -7.25 -3.65 0.32
C ILE A 4 -6.89 -2.89 -0.95
N LYS A 5 -6.38 -1.67 -0.82
CA LYS A 5 -5.79 -0.91 -1.93
C LYS A 5 -4.32 -0.64 -1.61
N ILE A 6 -3.44 -0.91 -2.52
CA ILE A 6 -2.00 -0.72 -2.37
C ILE A 6 -1.58 0.30 -3.40
N TYR A 7 -1.17 1.45 -2.92
CA TYR A 7 -0.51 2.48 -3.70
C TYR A 7 0.98 2.15 -3.78
N SER A 8 1.41 1.70 -4.95
CA SER A 8 2.76 1.25 -5.21
C SER A 8 3.41 2.01 -6.37
N THR A 9 4.73 2.04 -6.41
CA THR A 9 5.51 2.42 -7.60
C THR A 9 6.26 1.21 -8.17
N PRO A 10 6.23 0.96 -9.50
CA PRO A 10 6.94 -0.13 -10.19
C PRO A 10 8.45 -0.02 -10.07
N THR A 11 8.97 1.18 -9.85
CA THR A 11 10.38 1.46 -9.66
C THR A 11 10.90 1.10 -8.27
N CYS A 12 10.03 0.79 -7.30
CA CYS A 12 10.45 0.54 -5.92
C CYS A 12 10.39 -0.96 -5.56
N PRO A 13 11.50 -1.60 -5.14
CA PRO A 13 11.53 -3.03 -4.79
C PRO A 13 10.60 -3.37 -3.62
N TRP A 14 10.38 -2.42 -2.71
CA TRP A 14 9.47 -2.55 -1.57
C TRP A 14 8.01 -2.78 -2.00
N CYS A 15 7.58 -2.19 -3.11
CA CYS A 15 6.24 -2.38 -3.66
C CYS A 15 6.01 -3.80 -4.18
N LYS A 16 7.02 -4.40 -4.82
CA LYS A 16 6.99 -5.81 -5.23
C LYS A 16 6.87 -6.73 -4.02
N MET A 17 7.58 -6.43 -2.93
CA MET A 17 7.46 -7.20 -1.68
C MET A 17 6.06 -7.08 -1.07
N ALA A 18 5.45 -5.89 -1.08
CA ALA A 18 4.08 -5.70 -0.60
C ALA A 18 3.08 -6.54 -1.40
N LYS A 19 3.10 -6.44 -2.74
CA LYS A 19 2.24 -7.28 -3.59
C LYS A 19 2.42 -8.76 -3.33
N ALA A 20 3.68 -9.21 -3.22
CA ALA A 20 3.97 -10.61 -2.92
C ALA A 20 3.39 -11.02 -1.56
N TYR A 21 3.52 -10.18 -0.54
CA TYR A 21 2.99 -10.44 0.80
C TYR A 21 1.47 -10.61 0.82
N PHE A 22 0.72 -9.69 0.20
CA PHE A 22 -0.74 -9.80 0.14
C PHE A 22 -1.19 -10.99 -0.72
N LYS A 23 -0.46 -11.27 -1.81
CA LYS A 23 -0.73 -12.43 -2.67
C LYS A 23 -0.46 -13.75 -1.94
N GLU A 24 0.59 -13.83 -1.13
CA GLU A 24 0.94 -15.00 -0.32
C GLU A 24 -0.08 -15.21 0.82
N LYS A 25 -0.66 -14.14 1.35
CA LYS A 25 -1.78 -14.18 2.30
C LYS A 25 -3.13 -14.53 1.65
N GLY A 26 -3.19 -14.64 0.32
CA GLY A 26 -4.42 -14.97 -0.41
C GLY A 26 -5.51 -13.90 -0.33
N MET A 27 -5.13 -12.64 -0.08
CA MET A 27 -6.09 -11.54 0.01
C MET A 27 -6.24 -10.85 -1.34
N GLU A 28 -7.47 -10.48 -1.68
CA GLU A 28 -7.72 -9.62 -2.83
C GLU A 28 -7.32 -8.18 -2.51
N PHE A 29 -6.44 -7.61 -3.33
CA PHE A 29 -5.99 -6.24 -3.21
C PHE A 29 -5.97 -5.54 -4.58
N GLN A 30 -6.31 -4.26 -4.59
CA GLN A 30 -6.19 -3.39 -5.75
C GLN A 30 -4.84 -2.68 -5.70
N ASP A 31 -4.02 -2.88 -6.72
CA ASP A 31 -2.80 -2.11 -6.90
C ASP A 31 -3.09 -0.81 -7.65
N PHE A 32 -2.70 0.32 -7.06
CA PHE A 32 -2.72 1.64 -7.64
C PHE A 32 -1.30 2.10 -7.88
N ASN A 33 -0.95 2.27 -9.15
CA ASN A 33 0.39 2.66 -9.52
C ASN A 33 0.59 4.18 -9.41
N VAL A 34 1.25 4.64 -8.34
CA VAL A 34 1.50 6.08 -8.12
C VAL A 34 2.63 6.64 -8.98
N ALA A 35 3.43 5.79 -9.64
CA ALA A 35 4.45 6.28 -10.58
C ALA A 35 3.84 6.69 -11.92
N GLU A 36 2.82 5.97 -12.36
CA GLU A 36 2.08 6.28 -13.59
C GLU A 36 0.97 7.31 -13.32
N ASN A 37 0.54 7.41 -12.06
CA ASN A 37 -0.60 8.23 -11.67
C ASN A 37 -0.17 9.33 -10.68
N ALA A 38 0.08 10.52 -11.23
CA ALA A 38 0.53 11.68 -10.46
C ALA A 38 -0.48 12.12 -9.38
N GLU A 39 -1.78 11.88 -9.60
CA GLU A 39 -2.81 12.11 -8.58
C GLU A 39 -2.58 11.22 -7.37
N ALA A 40 -2.34 9.92 -7.59
CA ALA A 40 -2.10 8.97 -6.51
C ALA A 40 -0.76 9.24 -5.79
N GLN A 41 0.24 9.80 -6.48
CA GLN A 41 1.47 10.30 -5.85
C GLN A 41 1.18 11.48 -4.92
N LYS A 42 0.35 12.43 -5.37
CA LYS A 42 -0.07 13.58 -4.57
C LYS A 42 -0.92 13.14 -3.38
N GLU A 43 -1.85 12.21 -3.60
CA GLU A 43 -2.73 11.64 -2.59
C GLU A 43 -1.93 10.87 -1.53
N MET A 44 -0.87 10.14 -1.94
CA MET A 44 0.09 9.53 -1.01
C MET A 44 0.80 10.59 -0.16
N ILE A 45 1.29 11.67 -0.77
CA ILE A 45 2.01 12.73 -0.05
C ILE A 45 1.06 13.47 0.91
N GLU A 46 -0.17 13.76 0.49
CA GLU A 46 -1.21 14.38 1.33
C GLU A 46 -1.66 13.45 2.47
N LYS A 47 -1.88 12.17 2.20
CA LYS A 47 -2.32 11.21 3.22
C LYS A 47 -1.20 10.85 4.21
N SER A 48 0.05 10.82 3.74
CA SER A 48 1.19 10.41 4.55
C SER A 48 1.93 11.53 5.24
N GLY A 49 1.94 12.72 4.66
CA GLY A 49 2.92 13.75 4.99
C GLY A 49 4.37 13.38 4.66
N GLN A 50 4.64 12.25 3.99
CA GLN A 50 5.97 11.83 3.54
C GLN A 50 5.94 11.36 2.08
N MET A 51 7.05 11.59 1.36
CA MET A 51 7.28 11.08 -0.01
C MET A 51 7.63 9.58 -0.05
N GLY A 52 7.27 8.82 0.99
CA GLY A 52 7.61 7.40 1.13
C GLY A 52 6.54 6.49 0.53
N VAL A 53 6.88 5.78 -0.56
CA VAL A 53 6.16 4.58 -1.00
C VAL A 53 6.61 3.35 -0.21
N PRO A 54 5.77 2.31 -0.09
CA PRO A 54 4.37 2.15 -0.52
C PRO A 54 3.34 2.75 0.46
N VAL A 55 2.11 3.00 -0.01
CA VAL A 55 0.93 3.32 0.82
C VAL A 55 -0.10 2.20 0.68
N ILE A 56 -0.76 1.81 1.75
CA ILE A 56 -1.72 0.71 1.77
C ILE A 56 -2.97 1.19 2.50
N ASP A 57 -4.10 1.17 1.83
CA ASP A 57 -5.42 1.38 2.41
C ASP A 57 -6.05 0.01 2.69
N ILE A 58 -6.36 -0.29 3.94
CA ILE A 58 -7.04 -1.53 4.33
C ILE A 58 -8.32 -1.12 5.05
N ASP A 59 -9.47 -1.32 4.42
CA ASP A 59 -10.79 -1.05 5.04
C ASP A 59 -10.94 0.41 5.53
N GLY A 60 -10.37 1.38 4.77
CA GLY A 60 -10.33 2.80 5.13
C GLY A 60 -9.21 3.18 6.11
N LYS A 61 -8.37 2.21 6.50
CA LYS A 61 -7.19 2.43 7.32
C LYS A 61 -5.99 2.65 6.40
N ILE A 62 -5.55 3.89 6.30
CA ILE A 62 -4.40 4.27 5.49
C ILE A 62 -3.13 4.02 6.30
N ILE A 63 -2.29 3.15 5.78
CA ILE A 63 -0.95 2.83 6.24
C ILE A 63 0.01 3.44 5.24
N VAL A 64 1.03 4.12 5.73
CA VAL A 64 2.07 4.66 4.86
C VAL A 64 3.41 4.05 5.21
N GLY A 65 4.18 3.75 4.17
CA GLY A 65 5.40 2.99 4.23
C GLY A 65 5.10 1.52 3.97
N PHE A 66 6.17 0.78 3.64
CA PHE A 66 6.12 -0.67 3.68
C PHE A 66 6.25 -1.11 5.14
N ASP A 67 5.20 -0.80 5.90
CA ASP A 67 5.20 -1.00 7.32
C ASP A 67 4.59 -2.37 7.63
N LYS A 68 5.43 -3.41 7.58
CA LYS A 68 5.02 -4.80 7.84
C LYS A 68 4.26 -4.93 9.16
N GLU A 69 4.65 -4.15 10.17
CA GLU A 69 3.96 -4.11 11.46
C GLU A 69 2.56 -3.53 11.34
N ALA A 70 2.38 -2.40 10.66
CA ALA A 70 1.05 -1.81 10.49
C ALA A 70 0.12 -2.72 9.66
N ILE A 71 0.66 -3.41 8.66
CA ILE A 71 -0.06 -4.40 7.85
C ILE A 71 -0.52 -5.56 8.75
N ASN A 72 0.38 -6.16 9.52
CA ASN A 72 0.03 -7.24 10.44
C ASN A 72 -0.99 -6.80 11.50
N LYS A 73 -0.81 -5.61 12.07
CA LYS A 73 -1.71 -5.04 13.07
C LYS A 73 -3.11 -4.77 12.52
N THR A 74 -3.22 -4.45 11.24
CA THR A 74 -4.52 -4.22 10.58
C THR A 74 -5.17 -5.52 10.14
N LEU A 75 -4.37 -6.54 9.82
CA LEU A 75 -4.82 -7.89 9.50
C LEU A 75 -5.00 -8.78 10.75
N ASN A 76 -4.75 -8.26 11.95
CA ASN A 76 -4.76 -9.01 13.21
C ASN A 76 -3.88 -10.28 13.17
N LEU A 77 -2.67 -10.15 12.61
CA LEU A 77 -1.62 -11.18 12.62
C LEU A 77 -0.64 -11.00 13.77
#